data_AF-A0A7Y2XR73-F1
#
_entry.id   AF-A0A7Y2XR73-F1
#
_cell.length_a   1.000
_cell.length_b   1.000
_cell.length_c   1.000
_cell.angle_alpha   90.00
_cell.angle_beta   90.00
_cell.angle_gamma   90.00
#
_symmetry.space_group_name_H-M   'P 1'
#
loop_
_entity.id
_entity.type
_entity.pdbx_description
1 polymer ?
#
loop_
_entity_poly.entity_id
_entity_poly.type
_entity_poly.pdbx_seq_one_letter_code
_entity_poly.pdbx_strand_id
1 'polypeptide(L)' 'MPFSLHSEYSPSGDQAPAIDKLVKSLEAGNGHQTLLGVTGSGKTFTMA' A
#
# COMPACT_ATOMS: atom_id res chain seq x y z
N MET A 1 11.33 16.88 3.36
CA MET A 1 12.07 15.64 3.71
C MET A 1 11.28 14.47 3.13
N PRO A 2 11.93 13.44 2.57
CA PRO A 2 11.20 12.25 2.10
C PRO A 2 10.57 11.52 3.28
N PHE A 3 9.44 10.86 3.04
CA PHE A 3 8.84 9.94 4.01
C PHE A 3 9.75 8.72 4.20
N SER A 4 9.95 8.28 5.43
CA SER A 4 10.76 7.10 5.78
C SER A 4 9.95 6.20 6.70
N LEU A 5 9.47 5.07 6.17
CA LEU A 5 8.73 4.09 6.94
C LEU A 5 9.68 3.33 7.89
N HIS A 6 9.37 3.33 9.19
CA HIS A 6 10.07 2.52 10.18
C HIS A 6 9.18 1.35 10.61
N SER A 7 9.65 0.13 10.37
CA SER A 7 8.94 -1.11 10.69
C SER A 7 9.92 -2.26 10.86
N GLU A 8 9.62 -3.18 11.77
CA GLU A 8 10.33 -4.47 11.90
C GLU A 8 9.81 -5.50 10.88
N TYR A 9 8.71 -5.20 10.21
CA TYR A 9 8.03 -6.08 9.26
C TYR A 9 8.27 -5.63 7.82
N SER A 10 8.36 -6.60 6.92
CA SER A 10 8.34 -6.37 5.47
C SER A 10 6.95 -6.69 4.90
N PRO A 11 6.55 -6.06 3.78
CA PRO A 11 5.30 -6.42 3.09
C PRO A 11 5.24 -7.93 2.84
N SER A 12 4.08 -8.54 3.09
CA SER A 12 3.88 -9.99 2.93
C SER A 12 2.52 -10.29 2.30
N GLY A 13 2.39 -11.50 1.73
CA GLY A 13 1.18 -11.92 1.03
C GLY A 13 0.77 -10.91 -0.05
N ASP A 14 -0.49 -10.49 -0.02
CA ASP A 14 -1.07 -9.57 -1.01
C ASP A 14 -0.70 -8.09 -0.81
N GLN A 15 0.09 -7.75 0.21
CA GLN A 15 0.46 -6.35 0.48
C GLN A 15 1.36 -5.79 -0.61
N ALA A 16 2.42 -6.51 -1.01
CA ALA A 16 3.34 -6.07 -2.05
C ALA A 16 2.64 -5.76 -3.39
N PRO A 17 1.84 -6.67 -3.97
CA PRO A 17 1.10 -6.36 -5.21
C PRO A 17 0.02 -5.29 -5.03
N ALA A 18 -0.54 -5.10 -3.82
CA ALA A 18 -1.48 -4.00 -3.56
C ALA A 18 -0.78 -2.63 -3.56
N ILE A 19 0.38 -2.52 -2.90
CA ILE A 19 1.22 -1.31 -2.89
C ILE A 19 1.58 -0.94 -4.33
N ASP A 20 2.12 -1.90 -5.11
CA ASP A 20 2.53 -1.66 -6.49
C ASP A 20 1.38 -1.13 -7.36
N LYS A 21 0.17 -1.67 -7.21
CA LYS A 21 -1.01 -1.22 -7.96
C LYS A 21 -1.43 0.19 -7.57
N LEU A 22 -1.42 0.51 -6.28
CA LEU A 22 -1.77 1.83 -5.78
C LEU A 22 -0.76 2.88 -6.26
N VAL A 23 0.54 2.60 -6.14
CA VAL A 23 1.61 3.49 -6.60
C VAL A 23 1.49 3.74 -8.09
N LYS A 24 1.39 2.69 -8.92
CA LYS A 24 1.25 2.85 -10.38
C LYS A 24 0.00 3.65 -10.76
N SER A 25 -1.11 3.45 -10.06
CA SER A 25 -2.34 4.21 -10.32
C SER A 25 -2.19 5.69 -9.95
N LEU A 26 -1.50 6.01 -8.86
CA LEU A 26 -1.21 7.38 -8.45
C LEU A 26 -0.25 8.07 -9.43
N GLU A 27 0.81 7.39 -9.85
CA GLU A 27 1.75 7.87 -10.87
C GLU A 27 1.08 8.10 -12.22
N ALA A 28 0.07 7.31 -12.56
CA ALA A 28 -0.76 7.51 -13.76
C ALA A 28 -1.76 8.68 -13.65
N GLY A 29 -1.84 9.36 -12.50
CA GLY A 29 -2.73 10.51 -12.29
C GLY A 29 -4.20 10.15 -12.07
N ASN A 30 -4.50 8.89 -11.75
CA ASN A 30 -5.87 8.50 -11.45
C ASN A 30 -6.34 9.12 -10.13
N GLY A 31 -7.47 9.81 -10.12
CA GLY A 31 -7.96 10.52 -8.92
C GLY A 31 -8.59 9.65 -7.84
N HIS A 32 -8.96 8.40 -8.14
CA HIS A 32 -9.69 7.53 -7.20
C HIS A 32 -9.14 6.11 -7.23
N GLN A 33 -8.86 5.55 -6.05
CA GLN A 33 -8.48 4.16 -5.84
C GLN A 33 -9.22 3.57 -4.66
N THR A 34 -9.34 2.25 -4.61
CA THR A 34 -9.92 1.53 -3.47
C THR A 34 -9.01 0.38 -3.10
N LEU A 35 -8.53 0.39 -1.85
CA LEU A 35 -7.82 -0.75 -1.26
C LEU A 35 -8.84 -1.71 -0.65
N LEU A 36 -9.25 -2.73 -1.41
CA LEU A 36 -10.13 -3.78 -0.91
C LEU A 36 -9.30 -4.86 -0.20
N GLY A 37 -9.46 -4.96 1.12
CA GLY A 37 -8.78 -5.98 1.92
C GLY A 37 -9.65 -6.45 3.07
N VAL A 38 -9.56 -7.74 3.39
CA VAL A 38 -10.27 -8.37 4.51
C VAL A 38 -9.81 -7.82 5.86
N THR A 39 -10.56 -8.07 6.93
CA THR A 39 -10.13 -7.73 8.30
C THR A 39 -8.86 -8.49 8.65
N GLY A 40 -7.88 -7.80 9.25
CA GLY A 40 -6.59 -8.40 9.64
C GLY A 40 -5.53 -8.47 8.53
N SER A 41 -5.82 -8.05 7.29
CA SER A 41 -4.85 -8.12 6.18
C SER A 41 -3.71 -7.10 6.25
N GLY A 42 -3.67 -6.24 7.28
CA GLY A 42 -2.64 -5.21 7.43
C GLY A 42 -2.82 -3.97 6.55
N LYS A 43 -4.06 -3.58 6.22
CA LYS A 43 -4.35 -2.39 5.36
C LYS A 43 -3.63 -1.10 5.80
N THR A 44 -3.45 -0.89 7.10
CA THR A 44 -2.70 0.27 7.61
C THR A 44 -1.24 0.24 7.18
N PHE A 45 -0.59 -0.93 7.24
CA PHE A 45 0.80 -1.08 6.80
C PHE A 45 0.94 -0.99 5.28
N THR A 46 -0.08 -1.42 4.53
CA THR A 46 -0.14 -1.25 3.06
C THR A 46 -0.23 0.22 2.62
N MET A 47 -0.82 1.08 3.45
CA MET A 47 -1.03 2.51 3.12
C MET A 47 0.06 3.45 3.62
N ALA A 48 0.92 2.98 4.54
CA ALA A 48 1.99 3.76 5.15
C ALA A 48 3.21 3.79 4.23
#